data_AF-A0A397FN54-F1
#
_entry.id   AF-A0A397FN54-F1
#
_cell.length_a   1.000
_cell.length_b   1.000
_cell.length_c   1.000
_cell.angle_alpha   90.00
_cell.angle_beta   90.00
_cell.angle_gamma   90.00
#
_symmetry.space_group_name_H-M   'P 1'
#
loop_
_entity.id
_entity.type
_entity.pdbx_description
1 polymer ?
#
loop_
_entity_poly.entity_id
_entity_poly.type
_entity_poly.pdbx_seq_one_letter_code
_entity_poly.pdbx_strand_id
1 'polypeptide(L)'
;MKIKKPPKKPTNLRKYECDLVLNEQHLTKLEISPYYEKHNREYLVALKRKGIKLTPKQLAKKLITDDLIRKVLVPQLDGEEVDEDGERNYQYTYYYYVPLYNGNKAYKLIWCLDDNSPHILGIMDCFRVEKFDRDG
;
A
#
# COMPACT_ATOMS: atom_id res chain seq x y z
N MET A 1 -18.21 0.55 -29.94
CA MET A 1 -17.21 0.57 -28.85
C MET A 1 -17.45 -0.62 -27.93
N LYS A 2 -16.46 -1.50 -27.70
CA LYS A 2 -16.59 -2.56 -26.69
C LYS A 2 -16.48 -1.91 -25.32
N ILE A 3 -17.58 -1.86 -24.57
CA ILE A 3 -17.57 -1.47 -23.15
C ILE A 3 -16.68 -2.50 -22.45
N LYS A 4 -15.46 -2.10 -22.10
CA LYS A 4 -14.60 -2.94 -21.26
C LYS A 4 -15.32 -3.10 -19.93
N LYS A 5 -15.61 -4.35 -19.53
CA LYS A 5 -16.11 -4.62 -18.20
C LYS A 5 -15.08 -4.12 -17.19
N PRO A 6 -15.50 -3.45 -16.10
CA PRO A 6 -14.57 -3.04 -15.07
C PRO A 6 -13.76 -4.24 -14.57
N PRO A 7 -12.45 -4.07 -14.31
CA PRO A 7 -11.68 -5.06 -13.59
C PRO A 7 -12.41 -5.29 -12.28
N LYS A 8 -12.66 -6.57 -11.97
CA LYS A 8 -13.33 -6.91 -10.72
C LYS A 8 -12.46 -6.38 -9.58
N LYS A 9 -13.08 -5.65 -8.65
CA LYS A 9 -12.49 -5.34 -7.35
C LYS A 9 -11.86 -6.64 -6.81
N PRO A 10 -10.59 -6.61 -6.34
CA PRO A 10 -9.97 -7.80 -5.79
C PRO A 10 -10.89 -8.44 -4.75
N THR A 11 -11.08 -9.75 -4.82
CA THR A 11 -12.07 -10.45 -3.98
C THR A 11 -11.54 -10.80 -2.59
N ASN A 12 -10.26 -10.52 -2.33
CA ASN A 12 -9.53 -10.92 -1.13
C ASN A 12 -9.01 -9.72 -0.32
N LEU A 13 -9.69 -8.56 -0.40
CA LEU A 13 -9.33 -7.41 0.41
C LEU A 13 -9.60 -7.70 1.89
N ARG A 14 -8.60 -7.45 2.72
CA ARG A 14 -8.73 -7.50 4.18
C ARG A 14 -9.22 -6.15 4.69
N LYS A 15 -10.22 -6.18 5.56
CA LYS A 15 -10.91 -4.98 6.05
C LYS A 15 -10.42 -4.62 7.45
N TYR A 16 -10.19 -3.34 7.66
CA TYR A 16 -9.79 -2.73 8.91
C TYR A 16 -10.55 -1.42 9.12
N GLU A 17 -10.50 -0.91 10.33
CA GLU A 17 -10.90 0.46 10.65
C GLU A 17 -9.69 1.38 10.55
N CYS A 18 -9.96 2.63 10.21
CA CYS A 18 -9.00 3.73 10.30
C CYS A 18 -9.76 5.00 10.72
N ASP A 19 -9.01 6.04 11.03
CA ASP A 19 -9.54 7.38 11.28
C ASP A 19 -8.49 8.36 10.76
N LEU A 20 -8.69 8.88 9.56
CA LEU A 20 -7.77 9.83 8.94
C LEU A 20 -8.50 10.71 7.92
N VAL A 21 -7.94 11.89 7.68
CA VAL A 21 -8.39 12.84 6.67
C VAL A 21 -7.37 12.85 5.53
N LEU A 22 -7.84 12.74 4.29
CA LEU A 22 -6.99 12.73 3.10
C LEU A 22 -7.72 13.46 1.97
N ASN A 23 -7.10 14.50 1.39
CA ASN A 23 -7.76 15.36 0.40
C ASN A 23 -9.14 15.86 0.87
N GLU A 24 -9.20 16.40 2.09
CA GLU A 24 -10.43 16.86 2.75
C GLU A 24 -11.51 15.78 3.00
N GLN A 25 -11.21 14.51 2.69
CA GLN A 25 -12.13 13.39 2.83
C GLN A 25 -11.83 12.60 4.11
N HIS A 26 -12.86 12.41 4.95
CA HIS A 26 -12.74 11.61 6.16
C HIS A 26 -12.92 10.11 5.86
N LEU A 27 -11.88 9.32 6.12
CA LEU A 27 -11.82 7.89 5.86
C LEU A 27 -11.92 7.11 7.17
N THR A 28 -12.95 6.27 7.28
CA THR A 28 -13.22 5.46 8.48
C THR A 28 -12.97 3.96 8.29
N LYS A 29 -12.76 3.54 7.03
CA LYS A 29 -12.51 2.15 6.68
C LYS A 29 -11.27 2.03 5.81
N LEU A 30 -10.55 0.94 6.02
CA LEU A 30 -9.34 0.61 5.29
C LEU A 30 -9.49 -0.79 4.68
N GLU A 31 -9.24 -0.90 3.37
CA GLU A 31 -9.21 -2.17 2.66
C GLU A 31 -7.80 -2.42 2.13
N ILE A 32 -7.14 -3.49 2.57
CA ILE A 32 -5.79 -3.85 2.14
C ILE A 32 -5.82 -5.08 1.24
N SER A 33 -5.31 -4.91 0.03
CA SER A 33 -5.02 -6.00 -0.90
C SER A 33 -3.78 -6.78 -0.45
N PRO A 34 -3.80 -8.13 -0.53
CA PRO A 34 -2.63 -8.94 -0.20
C PRO A 34 -1.60 -8.97 -1.33
N TYR A 35 -1.69 -8.11 -2.36
CA TYR A 35 -0.75 -8.15 -3.49
C TYR A 35 0.71 -7.96 -3.07
N TYR A 36 0.97 -7.20 -2.01
CA TYR A 36 2.31 -7.03 -1.47
C TYR A 36 2.96 -8.37 -1.06
N GLU A 37 2.17 -9.41 -0.76
CA GLU A 37 2.68 -10.74 -0.42
C GLU A 37 3.42 -11.39 -1.60
N LYS A 38 3.12 -10.99 -2.84
CA LYS A 38 3.89 -11.40 -4.01
C LYS A 38 5.34 -10.92 -3.89
N HIS A 39 5.55 -9.65 -3.53
CA HIS A 39 6.89 -9.08 -3.32
C HIS A 39 7.62 -9.80 -2.17
N ASN A 40 6.91 -10.13 -1.09
CA ASN A 40 7.47 -10.95 0.00
C ASN A 40 7.92 -12.34 -0.49
N ARG A 41 7.09 -13.03 -1.31
CA ARG A 41 7.44 -14.35 -1.86
C ARG A 41 8.66 -14.26 -2.78
N GLU A 42 8.70 -13.28 -3.67
CA GLU A 42 9.83 -13.06 -4.57
C GLU A 42 11.13 -12.79 -3.79
N TYR A 43 11.06 -11.98 -2.74
CA TYR A 43 12.17 -11.74 -1.83
C TYR A 43 12.67 -13.03 -1.15
N LEU A 44 11.76 -13.85 -0.62
CA LEU A 44 12.09 -15.13 0.01
C LEU A 44 12.73 -16.11 -0.98
N VAL A 45 12.23 -16.17 -2.21
CA VAL A 45 12.82 -16.98 -3.30
C VAL A 45 14.24 -16.48 -3.62
N ALA A 46 14.45 -15.17 -3.69
CA ALA A 46 15.77 -14.60 -3.94
C ALA A 46 16.77 -14.92 -2.81
N LEU A 47 16.35 -14.84 -1.54
CA LEU A 47 17.19 -15.24 -0.39
C LEU A 47 17.59 -16.72 -0.49
N LYS A 48 16.62 -17.60 -0.77
CA LYS A 48 16.86 -19.04 -0.94
C LYS A 48 17.85 -19.31 -2.06
N ARG A 49 17.69 -18.67 -3.22
CA ARG A 49 18.60 -18.80 -4.37
C ARG A 49 20.03 -18.36 -4.05
N LYS A 50 20.19 -17.35 -3.18
CA LYS A 50 21.48 -16.84 -2.73
C LYS A 50 22.06 -17.60 -1.52
N GLY A 51 21.37 -18.62 -1.00
CA GLY A 51 21.78 -19.33 0.20
C GLY A 51 21.76 -18.48 1.48
N ILE A 52 21.09 -17.32 1.46
CA ILE A 52 21.05 -16.40 2.61
C ILE A 52 19.98 -16.88 3.59
N LYS A 53 20.37 -17.10 4.84
CA LYS A 53 19.46 -17.43 5.95
C LYS A 53 19.33 -16.23 6.87
N LEU A 54 18.12 -15.69 6.96
CA LEU A 54 17.79 -14.64 7.92
C LEU A 54 17.14 -15.26 9.16
N THR A 55 17.45 -14.70 10.33
CA THR A 55 16.69 -14.98 11.55
C THR A 55 15.25 -14.47 11.41
N PRO A 56 14.27 -15.01 12.17
CA PRO A 56 12.90 -14.50 12.17
C PRO A 56 12.82 -12.99 12.43
N LYS A 57 13.66 -12.47 13.33
CA LYS A 57 13.76 -11.04 13.65
C LYS A 57 14.24 -10.20 12.46
N GLN A 58 15.23 -10.68 11.71
CA GLN A 58 15.71 -10.00 10.50
C GLN A 58 14.67 -10.06 9.38
N LEU A 59 13.99 -11.19 9.23
CA LEU A 59 12.96 -11.36 8.21
C LEU A 59 11.76 -10.44 8.47
N ALA A 60 11.31 -10.35 9.73
CA ALA A 60 10.21 -9.46 10.13
C ALA A 60 10.51 -7.97 9.82
N LYS A 61 11.78 -7.56 9.86
CA LYS A 61 12.20 -6.19 9.47
C LYS A 61 12.20 -5.94 7.95
N LYS A 62 12.12 -7.00 7.15
CA LYS A 62 12.23 -6.93 5.68
C LYS A 62 10.90 -7.17 4.98
N LEU A 63 10.05 -8.02 5.54
CA LEU A 63 8.74 -8.33 4.96
C LEU A 63 7.73 -7.22 5.23
N ILE A 64 6.84 -7.02 4.26
CA ILE A 64 5.69 -6.13 4.36
C ILE A 64 4.55 -6.89 5.04
N THR A 65 3.81 -6.24 5.93
CA THR A 65 2.67 -6.81 6.66
C THR A 65 1.52 -5.81 6.68
N ASP A 66 0.29 -6.28 6.90
CA ASP A 66 -0.84 -5.36 7.11
C ASP A 66 -0.60 -4.45 8.32
N ASP A 67 0.08 -4.94 9.35
CA ASP A 67 0.44 -4.15 10.54
C ASP A 67 1.40 -3.01 10.18
N LEU A 68 2.40 -3.25 9.33
CA LEU A 68 3.26 -2.19 8.81
C LEU A 68 2.42 -1.16 8.04
N ILE A 69 1.55 -1.62 7.14
CA ILE A 69 0.72 -0.75 6.32
C ILE A 69 -0.20 0.09 7.21
N ARG A 70 -1.04 -0.55 8.04
CA ARG A 70 -2.11 0.13 8.80
C ARG A 70 -1.60 0.95 9.99
N LYS A 71 -0.52 0.53 10.65
CA LYS A 71 -0.04 1.19 11.90
C LYS A 71 1.08 2.19 11.66
N VAL A 72 1.80 2.07 10.54
CA VAL A 72 2.98 2.91 10.28
C VAL A 72 2.79 3.74 9.03
N LEU A 73 2.41 3.12 7.91
CA LEU A 73 2.40 3.81 6.61
C LEU A 73 1.12 4.63 6.40
N VAL A 74 -0.06 4.03 6.60
CA VAL A 74 -1.37 4.71 6.41
C VAL A 74 -1.51 5.97 7.29
N PRO A 75 -1.10 6.00 8.57
CA PRO A 75 -1.18 7.21 9.37
C PRO A 75 -0.34 8.39 8.84
N GLN A 76 0.68 8.13 8.01
CA GLN A 76 1.46 9.21 7.38
C GLN A 76 0.72 9.88 6.22
N LEU A 77 -0.44 9.37 5.82
CA LEU A 77 -1.31 10.03 4.86
C LEU A 77 -2.28 11.02 5.54
N ASP A 78 -2.40 10.97 6.87
CA ASP A 78 -3.37 11.80 7.59
C ASP A 78 -3.01 13.29 7.51
N GLY A 79 -3.95 14.09 7.00
CA GLY A 79 -3.79 15.52 6.78
C GLY A 79 -3.00 15.89 5.51
N GLU A 80 -2.58 14.92 4.70
CA GLU A 80 -1.85 15.19 3.46
C GLU A 80 -2.81 15.58 2.32
N GLU A 81 -2.32 16.47 1.45
CA GLU A 81 -2.92 16.76 0.15
C GLU A 81 -2.09 16.07 -0.93
N VAL A 82 -2.71 15.17 -1.68
CA VAL A 82 -2.03 14.30 -2.64
C VAL A 82 -2.69 14.43 -4.00
N ASP A 83 -1.86 14.71 -5.01
CA ASP A 83 -2.31 14.85 -6.38
C ASP A 83 -2.81 13.51 -6.96
N GLU A 84 -3.91 13.58 -7.71
CA GLU A 84 -4.40 12.45 -8.50
C GLU A 84 -3.33 12.03 -9.51
N ASP A 85 -3.02 10.72 -9.57
CA ASP A 85 -2.31 10.18 -10.73
C ASP A 85 -3.36 10.09 -11.84
N GLY A 86 -3.22 10.86 -12.92
CA GLY A 86 -4.25 11.12 -13.93
C GLY A 86 -4.90 9.91 -14.63
N GLU A 87 -4.59 8.68 -14.22
CA GLU A 87 -5.28 7.46 -14.62
C GLU A 87 -6.41 7.09 -13.64
N ARG A 88 -7.61 7.64 -13.89
CA ARG A 88 -8.85 7.06 -13.34
C ARG A 88 -9.07 5.67 -13.90
N ASN A 89 -9.21 4.67 -13.04
CA ASN A 89 -9.67 3.34 -13.44
C ASN A 89 -11.11 3.16 -12.95
N TYR A 90 -12.07 3.51 -13.80
CA TYR A 90 -13.51 3.49 -13.50
C TYR A 90 -13.86 4.44 -12.34
N GLN A 91 -14.42 3.91 -11.24
CA GLN A 91 -14.82 4.65 -10.03
C GLN A 91 -13.68 4.86 -9.04
N TYR A 92 -12.48 4.37 -9.35
CA TYR A 92 -11.31 4.50 -8.50
C TYR A 92 -10.42 5.62 -9.00
N THR A 93 -10.19 6.59 -8.14
CA THR A 93 -9.15 7.61 -8.32
C THR A 93 -7.89 7.08 -7.67
N TYR A 94 -6.85 6.88 -8.48
CA TYR A 94 -5.53 6.45 -8.01
C TYR A 94 -4.69 7.69 -7.74
N TYR A 95 -3.90 7.64 -6.68
CA TYR A 95 -3.10 8.78 -6.26
C TYR A 95 -1.62 8.41 -6.24
N TYR A 96 -0.79 9.30 -6.79
CA TYR A 96 0.66 9.07 -6.91
C TYR A 96 1.44 9.69 -5.75
N TYR A 97 2.02 8.79 -4.97
CA TYR A 97 3.35 8.82 -4.36
C TYR A 97 3.87 10.06 -3.59
N VAL A 98 3.87 9.90 -2.27
CA VAL A 98 4.93 10.39 -1.35
C VAL A 98 5.66 9.16 -0.77
N PRO A 99 7.00 9.13 -0.67
CA PRO A 99 7.71 8.08 0.06
C PRO A 99 7.27 8.05 1.53
N LEU A 100 6.77 6.92 1.98
CA LEU A 100 6.38 6.70 3.38
C LEU A 100 7.47 5.94 4.11
N TYR A 101 7.70 6.26 5.37
CA TYR A 101 8.89 5.80 6.09
C TYR A 101 8.56 4.90 7.28
N ASN A 102 9.36 3.85 7.45
CA ASN A 102 9.47 3.13 8.73
C ASN A 102 10.95 3.17 9.15
N GLY A 103 11.28 4.08 10.07
CA GLY A 103 12.67 4.43 10.37
C GLY A 103 13.37 4.96 9.11
N ASN A 104 14.51 4.35 8.75
CA ASN A 104 15.27 4.74 7.56
C ASN A 104 14.78 4.07 6.27
N LYS A 105 13.69 3.29 6.32
CA LYS A 105 13.23 2.47 5.18
C LYS A 105 12.06 3.14 4.48
N ALA A 106 12.18 3.30 3.16
CA ALA A 106 11.17 3.94 2.34
C ALA A 106 10.24 2.91 1.68
N TYR A 107 8.96 3.23 1.63
CA TYR A 107 7.89 2.43 1.08
C TYR A 107 7.05 3.27 0.11
N LYS A 108 6.47 2.59 -0.87
CA LYS A 108 5.46 3.13 -1.77
C LYS A 108 4.17 2.36 -1.54
N LEU A 109 3.13 3.09 -1.16
CA LEU A 109 1.76 2.59 -1.21
C LEU A 109 1.14 2.94 -2.56
N ILE A 110 0.48 1.96 -3.17
CA ILE A 110 -0.48 2.20 -4.24
C ILE A 110 -1.84 2.18 -3.58
N TRP A 111 -2.57 3.28 -3.65
CA TRP A 111 -3.86 3.42 -3.01
C TRP A 111 -4.88 4.13 -3.91
N CYS A 112 -6.15 3.99 -3.57
CA CYS A 112 -7.26 4.59 -4.28
C CYS A 112 -8.40 5.00 -3.34
N LEU A 113 -9.20 5.94 -3.82
CA LEU A 113 -10.50 6.30 -3.25
C LEU A 113 -11.60 5.86 -4.23
N ASP A 114 -12.72 5.36 -3.70
CA ASP A 114 -13.91 4.99 -4.48
C ASP A 114 -14.96 6.09 -4.34
N ASP A 115 -15.34 6.71 -5.46
CA ASP A 115 -16.35 7.79 -5.50
C ASP A 115 -17.70 7.34 -4.92
N ASN A 116 -18.03 6.04 -4.99
CA ASN A 116 -19.27 5.49 -4.42
C ASN A 116 -19.14 5.08 -2.95
N SER A 117 -17.92 5.03 -2.42
CA SER A 117 -17.63 4.66 -1.04
C SER A 117 -16.55 5.57 -0.46
N PRO A 118 -16.84 6.87 -0.32
CA PRO A 118 -15.84 7.89 0.03
C PRO A 118 -15.27 7.73 1.46
N HIS A 119 -15.83 6.86 2.28
CA HIS A 119 -15.31 6.58 3.61
C HIS A 119 -14.26 5.44 3.62
N ILE A 120 -13.91 4.89 2.45
CA ILE A 120 -12.98 3.76 2.31
C ILE A 120 -11.67 4.21 1.66
N LEU A 121 -10.55 3.96 2.35
CA LEU A 121 -9.21 3.96 1.77
C LEU A 121 -8.87 2.57 1.24
N GLY A 122 -8.64 2.43 -0.07
CA GLY A 122 -8.17 1.18 -0.67
C GLY A 122 -6.66 1.15 -0.82
N ILE A 123 -5.96 0.22 -0.17
CA ILE A 123 -4.54 -0.06 -0.41
C ILE A 123 -4.42 -1.24 -1.37
N MET A 124 -3.94 -0.96 -2.58
CA MET A 124 -3.87 -1.92 -3.68
C MET A 124 -2.56 -2.69 -3.72
N ASP A 125 -1.45 -2.03 -3.36
CA ASP A 125 -0.14 -2.66 -3.25
C ASP A 125 0.78 -1.86 -2.32
N CYS A 126 1.82 -2.50 -1.83
CA CYS A 126 2.88 -1.89 -1.05
C CYS A 126 4.22 -2.51 -1.42
N PHE A 127 5.23 -1.69 -1.68
CA PHE A 127 6.58 -2.18 -1.94
C PHE A 127 7.64 -1.25 -1.35
N ARG A 128 8.80 -1.84 -1.05
CA ARG A 128 9.96 -1.09 -0.56
C ARG A 128 10.67 -0.40 -1.71
N VAL A 129 11.14 0.82 -1.49
CA VAL A 129 11.84 1.61 -2.50
C VAL A 129 13.23 2.01 -1.99
N GLU A 130 14.20 1.10 -2.13
CA GLU A 130 15.53 1.25 -1.51
C GLU A 130 16.28 2.51 -1.92
N LYS A 131 16.05 3.02 -3.14
CA LYS A 131 16.67 4.28 -3.62
C LYS A 131 16.26 5.53 -2.81
N PHE A 132 15.23 5.42 -1.97
CA PHE A 132 14.78 6.51 -1.10
C PHE A 132 14.97 6.18 0.39
N ASP A 133 15.63 5.05 0.72
CA ASP A 133 16.05 4.80 2.10
C ASP A 133 16.90 5.99 2.57
N ARG A 134 16.65 6.46 3.80
CA ARG A 134 17.44 7.54 4.40
C ARG A 134 18.77 6.95 4.90
N ASP A 135 19.83 7.75 4.84
CA ASP A 135 21.06 7.42 5.55
C ASP A 135 20.74 7.43 7.06
N GLY A 136 21.10 6.34 7.74
CA GLY A 136 20.80 6.12 9.15
C GLY A 136 22.06 6.07 9.98
#